data_AF-A0A1I4I7L2-F1
#
_entry.id   AF-A0A1I4I7L2-F1
#
_cell.length_a   1.000
_cell.length_b   1.000
_cell.length_c   1.000
_cell.angle_alpha   90.00
_cell.angle_beta   90.00
_cell.angle_gamma   90.00
#
_symmetry.space_group_name_H-M   'P 1'
#
loop_
_entity.id
_entity.type
_entity.pdbx_description
1 polymer ?
#
loop_
_entity_poly.entity_id
_entity_poly.type
_entity_poly.pdbx_seq_one_letter_code
_entity_poly.pdbx_strand_id
1 'polypeptide(L)'
;MRETILLSLSVLFLFSSPAIMAQDKKIGLQLEAGYGIISNKDNASAYQFFLSPYYRVNDNFSMGIGAGLMQHKSTFPERSYPVYVHSKYRLNTNSNLKPFFNLKIGYGFGSTDMGIAGIDVNDLQYSGEIKYSADFFISPSIGISYDVVKQRSLFLAISYDLLKVKTKNMIRQENAVVDLKQYTEKNSSIIGLRVGYEF
;
A
#
# COMPACT_ATOMS: atom_id res chain seq x y z
N MET A 1 7.64 -24.64 -7.47
CA MET A 1 8.49 -24.46 -8.67
C MET A 1 7.77 -23.77 -9.82
N ARG A 2 6.57 -24.20 -10.21
CA ARG A 2 5.80 -23.56 -11.29
C ARG A 2 5.38 -22.11 -10.97
N GLU A 3 5.01 -21.82 -9.72
CA GLU A 3 4.66 -20.46 -9.28
C GLU A 3 5.86 -19.50 -9.24
N THR A 4 7.04 -19.98 -8.83
CA THR A 4 8.28 -19.17 -8.84
C THR A 4 8.77 -18.87 -10.26
N ILE A 5 8.56 -19.78 -11.22
CA ILE A 5 8.88 -19.56 -12.63
C ILE A 5 7.92 -18.56 -13.27
N LEU A 6 6.62 -18.62 -12.96
CA LEU A 6 5.63 -17.66 -13.44
C LEU A 6 5.90 -16.25 -12.88
N LEU A 7 6.30 -16.15 -11.60
CA LEU A 7 6.67 -14.88 -10.98
C LEU A 7 7.93 -14.28 -11.62
N SER A 8 8.96 -15.11 -11.88
CA SER A 8 10.17 -14.62 -12.55
C SER A 8 9.92 -14.24 -14.01
N LEU A 9 9.05 -14.98 -14.73
CA LEU A 9 8.62 -14.63 -16.08
C LEU A 9 7.85 -13.31 -16.13
N SER A 10 6.98 -13.06 -15.15
CA SER A 10 6.19 -11.82 -15.04
C SER A 10 7.10 -10.62 -14.75
N VAL A 11 8.09 -10.82 -13.88
CA VAL A 11 9.14 -9.84 -13.61
C VAL A 11 10.00 -9.57 -14.85
N LEU A 12 10.37 -10.60 -15.62
CA LEU A 12 11.08 -10.47 -16.91
C LEU A 12 10.24 -9.76 -17.99
N PHE A 13 8.92 -9.96 -18.01
CA PHE A 13 8.02 -9.29 -18.97
C PHE A 13 7.87 -7.78 -18.68
N LEU A 14 7.96 -7.37 -17.42
CA LEU A 14 8.02 -5.97 -17.02
C LEU A 14 9.33 -5.29 -17.47
N PHE A 15 10.42 -6.05 -17.64
CA PHE A 15 11.69 -5.55 -18.16
C PHE A 15 11.78 -5.54 -19.70
N SER A 16 10.89 -6.26 -20.40
CA SER A 16 10.96 -6.48 -21.86
C SER A 16 9.97 -5.67 -22.69
N SER A 17 9.34 -4.63 -22.12
CA SER A 17 8.40 -3.76 -22.84
C SER A 17 9.01 -2.39 -23.24
N PRO A 18 10.01 -2.30 -24.14
CA PRO A 18 10.49 -1.02 -24.65
C PRO A 18 9.55 -0.37 -25.68
N ALA A 19 8.48 -1.04 -26.11
CA ALA A 19 7.69 -0.61 -27.27
C ALA A 19 6.74 0.57 -27.01
N ILE A 20 6.29 0.81 -25.77
CA ILE A 20 5.35 1.92 -25.46
C ILE A 20 6.09 3.17 -24.97
N MET A 21 7.30 3.03 -24.41
CA MET A 21 8.02 4.15 -23.75
C MET A 21 9.19 4.73 -24.56
N ALA A 22 9.50 4.17 -25.74
CA ALA A 22 10.62 4.64 -26.55
C ALA A 22 10.39 6.00 -27.24
N GLN A 23 9.16 6.53 -27.28
CA GLN A 23 8.83 7.75 -28.05
C GLN A 23 8.64 9.02 -27.21
N ASP A 24 8.24 8.92 -25.95
CA ASP A 24 7.98 10.11 -25.12
C ASP A 24 8.68 10.03 -23.77
N LYS A 25 9.77 10.81 -23.62
CA LYS A 25 10.64 10.84 -22.43
C LYS A 25 9.92 11.32 -21.15
N LYS A 26 8.67 11.77 -21.30
CA LYS A 26 7.86 12.30 -20.20
C LYS A 26 7.06 11.22 -19.50
N ILE A 27 6.75 10.10 -20.13
CA ILE A 27 5.97 9.03 -19.47
C ILE A 27 6.94 7.98 -18.94
N GLY A 28 6.71 7.50 -17.72
CA GLY A 28 7.47 6.41 -17.14
C GLY A 28 6.65 5.58 -16.16
N LEU A 29 7.27 4.53 -15.64
CA LEU A 29 6.63 3.59 -14.72
C LEU A 29 7.50 3.38 -13.48
N GLN A 30 6.87 3.44 -12.31
CA GLN A 30 7.50 3.14 -11.03
C GLN A 30 6.92 1.85 -10.44
N LEU A 31 7.79 0.86 -10.22
CA LEU A 31 7.49 -0.37 -9.49
C LEU A 31 8.12 -0.29 -8.10
N GLU A 32 7.35 -0.58 -7.06
CA GLU A 32 7.86 -0.66 -5.68
C GLU A 32 7.42 -1.94 -5.00
N ALA A 33 8.33 -2.53 -4.23
CA ALA A 33 8.05 -3.56 -3.26
C ALA A 33 8.56 -3.11 -1.90
N GLY A 34 7.83 -3.43 -0.83
CA GLY A 34 8.19 -3.00 0.51
C GLY A 34 7.71 -3.94 1.59
N TYR A 35 8.33 -3.77 2.76
CA TYR A 35 7.92 -4.40 4.00
C TYR A 35 7.82 -3.33 5.06
N GLY A 36 6.70 -3.31 5.78
CA GLY A 36 6.46 -2.35 6.84
C GLY A 36 6.07 -2.99 8.15
N ILE A 37 6.39 -2.30 9.22
CA ILE A 37 6.09 -2.69 10.59
C ILE A 37 5.07 -1.68 11.14
N ILE A 38 3.98 -2.19 11.69
CA ILE A 38 2.92 -1.37 12.30
C ILE A 38 3.44 -0.89 13.65
N SER A 39 3.45 0.43 13.84
CA SER A 39 4.02 1.08 15.03
C SER A 39 3.17 0.92 16.31
N ASN A 40 2.10 0.12 16.29
CA ASN A 40 1.18 -0.06 17.41
C ASN A 40 1.35 -1.47 18.03
N LYS A 41 0.96 -1.62 19.31
CA LYS A 41 1.26 -2.73 20.25
C LYS A 41 1.11 -4.18 19.75
N ASP A 42 0.51 -4.41 18.60
CA ASP A 42 0.10 -5.73 18.10
C ASP A 42 1.16 -6.44 17.21
N ASN A 43 2.39 -5.91 17.11
CA ASN A 43 3.49 -6.50 16.30
C ASN A 43 3.06 -6.90 14.87
N ALA A 44 2.18 -6.08 14.28
CA ALA A 44 1.64 -6.34 12.96
C ALA A 44 2.61 -5.85 11.87
N SER A 45 2.60 -6.49 10.72
CA SER A 45 3.47 -6.12 9.59
C SER A 45 2.72 -6.16 8.28
N ALA A 46 3.23 -5.50 7.26
CA ALA A 46 2.60 -5.45 5.95
C ALA A 46 3.60 -5.64 4.82
N TYR A 47 3.29 -6.55 3.89
CA TYR A 47 3.95 -6.61 2.59
C TYR A 47 3.25 -5.65 1.63
N GLN A 48 4.02 -4.90 0.86
CA GLN A 48 3.51 -3.84 0.01
C GLN A 48 4.05 -3.97 -1.40
N PHE A 49 3.18 -3.81 -2.38
CA PHE A 49 3.56 -3.72 -3.80
C PHE A 49 2.82 -2.56 -4.44
N PHE A 50 3.51 -1.78 -5.27
CA PHE A 50 2.94 -0.60 -5.93
C PHE A 50 3.34 -0.53 -7.39
N LEU A 51 2.38 -0.16 -8.23
CA LEU A 51 2.53 0.09 -9.65
C LEU A 51 2.05 1.53 -9.93
N SER A 52 2.97 2.40 -10.31
CA SER A 52 2.71 3.84 -10.40
C SER A 52 3.22 4.41 -11.73
N PRO A 53 2.42 4.36 -12.80
CA PRO A 53 2.66 5.17 -13.98
C PRO A 53 2.77 6.64 -13.62
N TYR A 54 3.62 7.38 -14.32
CA TYR A 54 3.78 8.81 -14.09
C TYR A 54 4.09 9.59 -15.37
N TYR A 55 3.81 10.88 -15.29
CA TYR A 55 4.25 11.89 -16.22
C TYR A 55 5.27 12.81 -15.54
N ARG A 56 6.40 13.03 -16.20
CA ARG A 56 7.47 13.92 -15.81
C ARG A 56 7.09 15.33 -16.22
N VAL A 57 6.73 16.15 -15.24
CA VAL A 57 6.37 17.56 -15.42
C VAL A 57 7.62 18.38 -15.72
N ASN A 58 8.72 18.10 -15.02
CA ASN A 58 10.04 18.67 -15.26
C ASN A 58 11.14 17.69 -14.80
N ASP A 59 12.41 18.06 -14.92
CA ASP A 59 13.54 17.16 -14.61
C ASP A 59 13.59 16.67 -13.16
N ASN A 60 12.94 17.39 -12.24
CA ASN A 60 12.93 17.12 -10.80
C ASN A 60 11.60 16.59 -10.30
N PHE A 61 10.51 16.75 -11.05
CA PHE A 61 9.16 16.52 -10.58
C PHE A 61 8.37 15.62 -11.53
N SER A 62 7.81 14.55 -10.98
CA SER A 62 6.85 13.69 -11.66
C SER A 62 5.58 13.53 -10.84
N MET A 63 4.48 13.26 -11.52
CA MET A 63 3.19 12.98 -10.92
C MET A 63 2.46 11.90 -11.70
N GLY A 64 1.55 11.18 -11.06
CA GLY A 64 0.75 10.18 -11.76
C GLY A 64 -0.33 9.57 -10.90
N ILE A 65 -0.93 8.51 -11.43
CA ILE A 65 -1.96 7.71 -10.77
C ILE A 65 -1.43 6.28 -10.69
N GLY A 66 -1.53 5.68 -9.52
CA GLY A 66 -1.04 4.34 -9.28
C GLY A 66 -2.03 3.50 -8.46
N ALA A 67 -1.72 2.22 -8.39
CA ALA A 67 -2.41 1.27 -7.55
C ALA A 67 -1.41 0.40 -6.80
N GLY A 68 -1.82 -0.11 -5.65
CA GLY A 68 -1.00 -0.99 -4.84
C GLY A 68 -1.76 -2.17 -4.28
N LEU A 69 -1.00 -3.03 -3.62
CA LEU A 69 -1.45 -4.15 -2.82
C LEU A 69 -0.72 -4.06 -1.48
N MET A 70 -1.47 -4.05 -0.38
CA MET A 70 -0.94 -4.14 0.97
C MET A 70 -1.56 -5.36 1.64
N GLN A 71 -0.73 -6.35 1.97
CA GLN A 71 -1.10 -7.55 2.71
C GLN A 71 -0.69 -7.36 4.16
N HIS A 72 -1.66 -7.15 5.03
CA HIS A 72 -1.48 -6.95 6.46
C HIS A 72 -1.47 -8.29 7.19
N LYS A 73 -0.51 -8.46 8.10
CA LYS A 73 -0.41 -9.61 9.01
C LYS A 73 -0.93 -9.21 10.37
N SER A 74 -1.88 -9.97 10.91
CA SER A 74 -2.46 -9.74 12.24
C SER A 74 -3.17 -8.38 12.38
N THR A 75 -3.72 -7.82 11.29
CA THR A 75 -4.53 -6.59 11.30
C THR A 75 -5.57 -6.67 10.19
N PHE A 76 -6.73 -6.04 10.42
CA PHE A 76 -7.83 -5.97 9.47
C PHE A 76 -7.91 -4.60 8.77
N PRO A 77 -8.29 -4.56 7.48
CA PRO A 77 -8.50 -5.70 6.59
C PRO A 77 -7.17 -6.40 6.26
N GLU A 78 -7.18 -7.72 6.08
CA GLU A 78 -5.95 -8.50 5.81
C GLU A 78 -5.30 -8.13 4.47
N ARG A 79 -6.11 -7.64 3.53
CA ARG A 79 -5.68 -7.13 2.23
C ARG A 79 -6.34 -5.81 1.94
N SER A 80 -5.56 -4.89 1.40
CA SER A 80 -6.04 -3.62 0.89
C SER A 80 -5.37 -3.27 -0.43
N TYR A 81 -6.10 -2.55 -1.28
CA TYR A 81 -5.74 -2.18 -2.63
C TYR A 81 -5.85 -0.65 -2.74
N PRO A 82 -4.81 0.10 -2.34
CA PRO A 82 -4.80 1.55 -2.47
C PRO A 82 -4.76 1.95 -3.94
N VAL A 83 -5.70 2.79 -4.36
CA VAL A 83 -5.65 3.56 -5.61
C VAL A 83 -5.37 5.01 -5.24
N TYR A 84 -4.35 5.61 -5.85
CA TYR A 84 -3.82 6.88 -5.40
C TYR A 84 -3.30 7.74 -6.54
N VAL A 85 -3.28 9.04 -6.29
CA VAL A 85 -2.39 9.97 -6.99
C VAL A 85 -1.05 9.97 -6.27
N HIS A 86 0.02 10.15 -7.03
CA HIS A 86 1.36 10.27 -6.45
C HIS A 86 2.16 11.38 -7.11
N SER A 87 3.13 11.87 -6.36
CA SER A 87 4.07 12.88 -6.81
C SER A 87 5.45 12.63 -6.23
N LYS A 88 6.49 12.68 -7.06
CA LYS A 88 7.87 12.47 -6.67
C LYS A 88 8.70 13.69 -7.05
N TYR A 89 9.40 14.23 -6.05
CA TYR A 89 10.36 15.31 -6.23
C TYR A 89 11.78 14.78 -5.96
N ARG A 90 12.60 14.75 -7.01
CA ARG A 90 14.00 14.34 -6.98
C ARG A 90 14.88 15.58 -6.85
N LEU A 91 15.75 15.61 -5.84
CA LEU A 91 16.73 16.68 -5.69
C LEU A 91 17.80 16.58 -6.79
N ASN A 92 18.14 17.71 -7.39
CA ASN A 92 19.21 17.77 -8.36
C ASN A 92 20.55 17.77 -7.63
N THR A 93 21.30 16.68 -7.75
CA THR A 93 22.66 16.57 -7.24
C THR A 93 23.55 16.24 -8.43
N ASN A 94 24.82 16.67 -8.40
CA ASN A 94 25.82 16.30 -9.42
C ASN A 94 26.26 14.82 -9.31
N SER A 95 25.56 14.00 -8.52
CA SER A 95 25.86 12.60 -8.29
C SER A 95 24.81 11.70 -8.95
N ASN A 96 25.19 10.46 -9.25
CA ASN A 96 24.24 9.41 -9.66
C ASN A 96 23.28 9.02 -8.53
N LEU A 97 23.61 9.39 -7.28
CA LEU A 97 22.74 9.25 -6.11
C LEU A 97 21.95 10.53 -5.89
N LYS A 98 20.65 10.45 -6.13
CA LYS A 98 19.71 11.56 -6.09
C LYS A 98 18.68 11.32 -4.99
N PRO A 99 18.75 12.06 -3.87
CA PRO A 99 17.71 12.02 -2.86
C PRO A 99 16.35 12.43 -3.46
N PHE A 100 15.27 11.91 -2.91
CA PHE A 100 13.92 12.28 -3.34
C PHE A 100 12.93 12.25 -2.18
N PHE A 101 11.85 13.00 -2.39
CA PHE A 101 10.62 12.93 -1.63
C PHE A 101 9.51 12.38 -2.53
N ASN A 102 8.66 11.51 -1.99
CA ASN A 102 7.50 10.98 -2.71
C ASN A 102 6.28 11.04 -1.79
N LEU A 103 5.12 11.34 -2.35
CA LEU A 103 3.86 11.42 -1.63
C LEU A 103 2.80 10.70 -2.44
N LYS A 104 2.11 9.76 -1.80
CA LYS A 104 0.93 9.07 -2.35
C LYS A 104 -0.29 9.43 -1.51
N ILE A 105 -1.40 9.81 -2.15
CA ILE A 105 -2.67 10.13 -1.48
C ILE A 105 -3.80 9.47 -2.28
N GLY A 106 -4.72 8.80 -1.60
CA GLY A 106 -5.81 8.12 -2.27
C GLY A 106 -6.77 7.37 -1.36
N TYR A 107 -7.35 6.32 -1.92
CA TYR A 107 -8.38 5.50 -1.28
C TYR A 107 -8.00 4.01 -1.37
N GLY A 108 -8.07 3.31 -0.25
CA GLY A 108 -7.87 1.89 -0.11
C GLY A 108 -9.17 1.13 -0.28
N PHE A 109 -9.17 0.13 -1.17
CA PHE A 109 -10.25 -0.85 -1.27
C PHE A 109 -9.86 -2.12 -0.53
N GLY A 110 -10.82 -2.85 0.03
CA GLY A 110 -10.57 -4.11 0.71
C GLY A 110 -11.41 -4.22 1.96
N SER A 111 -11.96 -5.41 2.21
CA SER A 111 -12.75 -5.66 3.41
C SER A 111 -12.49 -7.04 3.97
N THR A 112 -12.57 -7.15 5.29
CA THR A 112 -12.55 -8.43 6.00
C THR A 112 -13.68 -8.42 7.00
N ASP A 113 -14.45 -9.51 7.00
CA ASP A 113 -15.56 -9.70 7.92
C ASP A 113 -15.09 -10.63 9.04
N MET A 114 -15.32 -10.23 10.29
CA MET A 114 -14.96 -10.98 11.48
C MET A 114 -16.23 -11.39 12.21
N GLY A 115 -16.47 -12.69 12.27
CA GLY A 115 -17.53 -13.26 13.09
C GLY A 115 -17.17 -13.16 14.57
N ILE A 116 -18.09 -12.65 15.38
CA ILE A 116 -17.99 -12.66 16.84
C ILE A 116 -19.07 -13.61 17.32
N ALA A 117 -18.67 -14.64 18.04
CA ALA A 117 -19.58 -15.51 18.78
C ALA A 117 -19.17 -15.45 20.26
N GLY A 118 -20.15 -15.29 21.14
CA GLY A 118 -19.92 -15.32 22.58
C GLY A 118 -21.11 -15.89 23.32
N ILE A 119 -20.85 -16.30 24.55
CA ILE A 119 -21.83 -16.84 25.47
C ILE A 119 -21.83 -15.87 26.65
N ASP A 120 -22.99 -15.28 26.93
CA ASP A 120 -23.17 -14.40 28.09
C ASP A 120 -23.21 -15.23 29.40
N VAL A 121 -23.10 -14.57 30.55
CA VAL A 121 -23.17 -15.15 31.90
C VAL A 121 -24.48 -15.91 32.15
N ASN A 122 -25.50 -15.66 31.33
CA ASN A 122 -26.82 -16.33 31.34
C ASN A 122 -26.97 -17.41 30.24
N ASP A 123 -25.89 -17.95 29.69
CA ASP A 123 -25.89 -18.92 28.56
C ASP A 123 -26.57 -18.40 27.27
N LEU A 124 -26.78 -17.09 27.16
CA LEU A 124 -27.30 -16.47 25.95
C LEU A 124 -26.20 -16.42 24.89
N GLN A 125 -26.39 -17.18 23.81
CA GLN A 125 -25.52 -17.16 22.65
C GLN A 125 -25.81 -15.91 21.82
N TYR A 126 -24.76 -15.14 21.53
CA TYR A 126 -24.86 -14.03 20.59
C TYR A 126 -23.88 -14.26 19.43
N SER A 127 -24.34 -13.93 18.22
CA SER A 127 -23.54 -13.93 17.01
C SER A 127 -23.66 -12.55 16.34
N GLY A 128 -22.53 -11.97 15.99
CA GLY A 128 -22.45 -10.71 15.27
C GLY A 128 -21.32 -10.72 14.25
N GLU A 129 -21.36 -9.79 13.32
CA GLU A 129 -20.34 -9.64 12.29
C GLU A 129 -19.79 -8.21 12.33
N ILE A 130 -18.46 -8.08 12.43
CA ILE A 130 -17.77 -6.81 12.26
C ILE A 130 -17.10 -6.80 10.90
N LYS A 131 -17.51 -5.87 10.06
CA LYS A 131 -16.89 -5.61 8.76
C LYS A 131 -15.86 -4.51 8.88
N TYR A 132 -14.60 -4.84 8.60
CA TYR A 132 -13.52 -3.87 8.44
C TYR A 132 -13.37 -3.52 6.96
N SER A 133 -13.25 -2.25 6.63
CA SER A 133 -13.09 -1.78 5.25
C SER A 133 -11.99 -0.72 5.17
N ALA A 134 -11.09 -0.87 4.20
CA ALA A 134 -10.11 0.15 3.87
C ALA A 134 -10.81 1.43 3.37
N ASP A 135 -10.20 2.58 3.65
CA ASP A 135 -10.74 3.90 3.34
C ASP A 135 -9.59 4.84 2.94
N PHE A 136 -9.43 6.01 3.57
CA PHE A 136 -8.40 6.97 3.20
C PHE A 136 -6.97 6.43 3.34
N PHE A 137 -6.12 6.67 2.33
CA PHE A 137 -4.71 6.27 2.27
C PHE A 137 -3.79 7.46 2.02
N ILE A 138 -2.73 7.61 2.82
CA ILE A 138 -1.65 8.56 2.60
C ILE A 138 -0.30 7.93 2.94
N SER A 139 0.70 8.16 2.10
CA SER A 139 2.02 7.54 2.19
C SER A 139 3.11 8.54 1.76
N PRO A 140 3.55 9.45 2.64
CA PRO A 140 4.81 10.16 2.47
C PRO A 140 6.00 9.20 2.54
N SER A 141 7.02 9.44 1.72
CA SER A 141 8.29 8.74 1.77
C SER A 141 9.47 9.61 1.36
N ILE A 142 10.63 9.28 1.91
CA ILE A 142 11.92 9.91 1.59
C ILE A 142 12.90 8.79 1.24
N GLY A 143 13.72 9.02 0.22
CA GLY A 143 14.62 7.99 -0.26
C GLY A 143 15.77 8.51 -1.10
N ILE A 144 16.54 7.57 -1.64
CA ILE A 144 17.66 7.83 -2.55
C ILE A 144 17.44 7.00 -3.82
N SER A 145 17.60 7.65 -4.96
CA SER A 145 17.51 7.09 -6.31
C SER A 145 18.92 6.99 -6.90
N TYR A 146 19.30 5.82 -7.39
CA TYR A 146 20.54 5.57 -8.11
C TYR A 146 20.23 5.41 -9.60
N ASP A 147 20.76 6.30 -10.43
CA ASP A 147 20.60 6.24 -11.89
C ASP A 147 21.49 5.11 -12.45
N VAL A 148 20.88 4.04 -12.96
CA VAL A 148 21.60 2.88 -13.53
C VAL A 148 21.96 3.13 -14.99
N VAL A 149 21.00 3.66 -15.76
CA VAL A 149 21.15 4.09 -17.16
C VAL A 149 20.29 5.35 -17.33
N LYS A 150 20.48 6.11 -18.41
CA LYS A 150 19.58 7.21 -18.75
C LYS A 150 18.11 6.75 -18.66
N GLN A 151 17.33 7.46 -17.85
CA GLN A 151 15.90 7.24 -17.60
C GLN A 151 15.54 6.00 -16.78
N ARG A 152 16.53 5.21 -16.31
CA ARG A 152 16.31 4.04 -15.47
C ARG A 152 16.99 4.21 -14.13
N SER A 153 16.25 4.08 -13.03
CA SER A 153 16.81 4.23 -11.69
C SER A 153 16.29 3.18 -10.73
N LEU A 154 17.18 2.72 -9.84
CA LEU A 154 16.81 1.93 -8.67
C LEU A 154 16.70 2.87 -7.48
N PHE A 155 15.79 2.62 -6.55
CA PHE A 155 15.69 3.45 -5.37
C PHE A 155 15.35 2.68 -4.11
N LEU A 156 15.73 3.28 -2.99
CA LEU A 156 15.42 2.84 -1.64
C LEU A 156 14.69 3.97 -0.92
N ALA A 157 13.65 3.66 -0.16
CA ALA A 157 12.86 4.65 0.56
C ALA A 157 12.41 4.16 1.93
N ILE A 158 12.27 5.11 2.86
CA ILE A 158 11.54 4.95 4.10
C ILE A 158 10.21 5.68 3.93
N SER A 159 9.12 5.01 4.28
CA SER A 159 7.75 5.47 4.12
C SER A 159 7.00 5.43 5.44
N TYR A 160 6.03 6.32 5.58
CA TYR A 160 5.08 6.30 6.68
C TYR A 160 3.67 6.21 6.10
N ASP A 161 3.10 5.02 6.13
CA ASP A 161 1.82 4.73 5.50
C ASP A 161 0.71 4.78 6.53
N LEU A 162 -0.25 5.66 6.27
CA LEU A 162 -1.48 5.78 7.02
C LEU A 162 -2.61 5.24 6.16
N LEU A 163 -3.27 4.20 6.66
CA LEU A 163 -4.50 3.69 6.09
C LEU A 163 -5.59 3.74 7.17
N LYS A 164 -6.63 4.54 6.88
CA LYS A 164 -7.84 4.59 7.69
C LYS A 164 -8.67 3.35 7.42
N VAL A 165 -9.15 2.71 8.48
CA VAL A 165 -10.04 1.55 8.42
C VAL A 165 -11.39 1.93 9.00
N LYS A 166 -12.44 1.79 8.20
CA LYS A 166 -13.84 1.93 8.62
C LYS A 166 -14.34 0.61 9.19
N THR A 167 -15.12 0.68 10.26
CA THR A 167 -15.72 -0.48 10.91
C THR A 167 -17.24 -0.37 10.80
N LYS A 168 -17.91 -1.42 10.29
CA LYS A 168 -19.37 -1.51 10.26
C LYS A 168 -19.81 -2.76 11.01
N ASN A 169 -20.65 -2.59 12.02
CA ASN A 169 -21.22 -3.70 12.77
C ASN A 169 -22.54 -4.13 12.11
N MET A 170 -22.67 -5.41 11.77
CA MET A 170 -23.93 -6.00 11.34
C MET A 170 -24.36 -7.01 12.41
N ILE A 171 -25.42 -6.67 13.14
CA ILE A 171 -25.98 -7.51 14.20
C ILE A 171 -27.17 -8.27 13.61
N ARG A 172 -27.13 -9.61 13.64
CA ARG A 172 -28.32 -10.44 13.41
C ARG A 172 -28.97 -10.66 14.77
N GLN A 173 -30.10 -9.98 15.02
CA GLN A 173 -30.87 -10.17 16.25
C GLN A 173 -31.61 -11.50 16.19
N GLU A 174 -31.01 -12.54 16.77
CA GLU A 174 -31.77 -13.54 17.51
C GLU A 174 -31.31 -13.47 18.97
N ASN A 175 -32.11 -12.78 19.79
CA ASN A 175 -32.11 -12.83 21.27
C ASN A 175 -30.95 -12.24 22.10
N ALA A 176 -30.12 -11.33 21.60
CA ALA A 176 -29.16 -10.63 22.47
C ALA A 176 -29.09 -9.10 22.24
N VAL A 177 -29.30 -8.33 23.30
CA VAL A 177 -29.00 -6.90 23.38
C VAL A 177 -27.54 -6.78 23.84
N VAL A 178 -26.60 -6.91 22.90
CA VAL A 178 -25.20 -6.60 23.18
C VAL A 178 -24.91 -5.20 22.64
N ASP A 179 -24.76 -4.24 23.56
CA ASP A 179 -24.25 -2.91 23.23
C ASP A 179 -22.73 -3.01 23.04
N LEU A 180 -22.33 -3.51 21.86
CA LEU A 180 -20.95 -3.44 21.42
C LEU A 180 -20.66 -1.98 21.11
N LYS A 181 -20.06 -1.26 22.07
CA LYS A 181 -19.44 0.06 21.86
C LYS A 181 -18.83 0.08 20.46
N GLN A 182 -19.23 1.05 19.63
CA GLN A 182 -18.64 1.28 18.32
C GLN A 182 -17.13 1.12 18.44
N TYR A 183 -16.58 0.07 17.82
CA TYR A 183 -15.13 -0.14 17.82
C TYR A 183 -14.52 1.09 17.16
N THR A 184 -13.81 1.88 17.97
CA THR A 184 -13.20 3.15 17.61
C THR A 184 -12.46 2.98 16.27
N GLU A 185 -12.69 3.89 15.32
CA GLU A 185 -11.97 3.92 14.05
C GLU A 185 -10.46 3.75 14.32
N LYS A 186 -9.89 2.62 13.90
CA LYS A 186 -8.47 2.31 14.13
C LYS A 186 -7.69 2.76 12.90
N ASN A 187 -6.85 3.77 13.07
CA ASN A 187 -5.87 4.13 12.06
C ASN A 187 -4.73 3.10 12.11
N SER A 188 -4.42 2.50 10.97
CA SER A 188 -3.19 1.72 10.83
C SER A 188 -2.07 2.65 10.35
N SER A 189 -0.99 2.72 11.13
CA SER A 189 0.22 3.46 10.79
C SER A 189 1.39 2.48 10.64
N ILE A 190 1.96 2.42 9.44
CA ILE A 190 3.04 1.51 9.08
C ILE A 190 4.29 2.33 8.76
N ILE A 191 5.43 1.98 9.37
CA ILE A 191 6.73 2.45 8.91
C ILE A 191 7.26 1.39 7.93
N GLY A 192 7.41 1.77 6.66
CA GLY A 192 7.77 0.86 5.57
C GLY A 192 9.15 1.13 5.00
N LEU A 193 9.92 0.08 4.76
CA LEU A 193 11.12 0.12 3.91
C LEU A 193 10.75 -0.38 2.51
N ARG A 194 11.09 0.39 1.49
CA ARG A 194 10.74 0.11 0.10
C ARG A 194 11.98 0.09 -0.78
N VAL A 195 11.97 -0.84 -1.73
CA VAL A 195 12.86 -0.86 -2.89
C VAL A 195 12.02 -0.70 -4.14
N GLY A 196 12.52 0.04 -5.11
CA GLY A 196 11.80 0.21 -6.35
C GLY A 196 12.69 0.46 -7.55
N TYR A 197 12.05 0.38 -8.71
CA TYR A 197 12.65 0.56 -10.01
C TYR A 197 11.78 1.50 -10.83
N GLU A 198 12.43 2.42 -11.52
CA GLU A 198 11.82 3.44 -12.37
C GLU A 198 12.39 3.29 -13.78
N PHE A 199 11.53 3.30 -14.81
CA PHE A 199 11.92 3.18 -16.23
C PHE A 199 10.94 3.88 -17.17
#